data_AF-A0A944SSW9-F1
#
_entry.id   AF-A0A944SSW9-F1
#
_cell.length_a   1.000
_cell.length_b   1.000
_cell.length_c   1.000
_cell.angle_alpha   90.00
_cell.angle_beta   90.00
_cell.angle_gamma   90.00
#
_symmetry.space_group_name_H-M   'P 1'
#
loop_
_entity.id
_entity.type
_entity.pdbx_description
1 polymer ?
#
loop_
_entity_poly.entity_id
_entity_poly.type
_entity_poly.pdbx_seq_one_letter_code
_entity_poly.pdbx_strand_id
1 'polypeptide(L)'
;MENENFIRPHMFAIRHTRLPTSFSEYLSGHEAIQANPNAHWDQNLAMQVTYLGEDELEGLKCHKVHVNVVLKSGAVEPHDGRTFWLAEERNYLPVKALAYTYRFSKEIPVAQSVVNDLREIEPGVWFPFDVTHTSYNKFAIQREGRQKLQWERRYVVERVKANPKYDREFFSIVEFPDGTAMYDVKDGKITRSWRQGAPEATGGPAAAEGFQRWWILWANLAVVLLVAAIVIIRKMTVTGGTVKQ
;
A
#
# COMPACT_ATOMS: atom_id res chain seq x y z
N MET A 1 -6.32 7.74 -12.21
CA MET A 1 -5.66 6.75 -11.34
C MET A 1 -6.15 6.98 -9.94
N GLU A 2 -6.73 5.97 -9.30
CA GLU A 2 -7.08 6.02 -7.88
C GLU A 2 -5.77 6.03 -7.08
N ASN A 3 -5.58 7.02 -6.20
CA ASN A 3 -4.38 7.15 -5.37
C ASN A 3 -4.71 6.87 -3.89
N GLU A 4 -3.74 6.98 -2.98
CA GLU A 4 -3.92 6.72 -1.54
C GLU A 4 -4.97 7.63 -0.86
N ASN A 5 -5.37 8.73 -1.52
CA ASN A 5 -6.40 9.65 -1.04
C ASN A 5 -7.81 9.29 -1.54
N PHE A 6 -7.93 8.30 -2.44
CA PHE A 6 -9.23 7.80 -2.87
C PHE A 6 -9.84 6.94 -1.75
N ILE A 7 -11.03 7.33 -1.28
CA ILE A 7 -11.71 6.68 -0.16
C ILE A 7 -13.07 6.15 -0.61
N ARG A 8 -13.29 4.86 -0.39
CA ARG A 8 -14.60 4.19 -0.55
C ARG A 8 -15.22 3.94 0.83
N PRO A 9 -16.56 3.81 0.97
CA PRO A 9 -17.20 3.61 2.27
C PRO A 9 -16.60 2.45 3.09
N HIS A 10 -16.38 1.29 2.47
CA HIS A 10 -15.78 0.14 3.14
C HIS A 10 -14.34 0.38 3.60
N MET A 11 -13.60 1.27 2.92
CA MET A 11 -12.20 1.58 3.24
C MET A 11 -12.06 2.31 4.56
N PHE A 12 -13.13 2.88 5.14
CA PHE A 12 -13.06 3.33 6.53
C PHE A 12 -12.84 2.12 7.43
N ALA A 13 -13.75 1.13 7.43
CA ALA A 13 -13.60 -0.06 8.28
C ALA A 13 -12.35 -0.90 7.98
N ILE A 14 -11.85 -0.90 6.74
CA ILE A 14 -10.73 -1.75 6.32
C ILE A 14 -9.44 -1.00 5.99
N ARG A 15 -9.30 0.28 6.36
CA ARG A 15 -8.20 1.15 5.87
C ARG A 15 -6.78 0.59 6.04
N HIS A 16 -6.60 -0.30 7.01
CA HIS A 16 -5.34 -0.96 7.29
C HIS A 16 -4.92 -1.99 6.23
N THR A 17 -5.80 -2.42 5.32
CA THR A 17 -5.44 -3.33 4.21
C THR A 17 -4.58 -2.64 3.14
N ARG A 18 -4.66 -1.31 3.02
CA ARG A 18 -3.90 -0.48 2.05
C ARG A 18 -4.04 -0.93 0.58
N LEU A 19 -5.05 -1.72 0.25
CA LEU A 19 -5.35 -2.11 -1.12
C LEU A 19 -6.40 -1.15 -1.70
N PRO A 20 -6.08 -0.37 -2.75
CA PRO A 20 -7.02 0.55 -3.39
C PRO A 20 -7.96 -0.22 -4.33
N THR A 21 -8.75 -1.14 -3.79
CA THR A 21 -9.68 -1.99 -4.53
C THR A 21 -11.07 -1.94 -3.91
N SER A 22 -12.10 -2.22 -4.70
CA SER A 22 -13.45 -2.39 -4.17
C SER A 22 -13.50 -3.56 -3.17
N PHE A 23 -14.47 -3.54 -2.25
CA PHE A 23 -14.58 -4.62 -1.28
C PHE A 23 -15.01 -5.95 -1.93
N SER A 24 -15.83 -5.87 -2.98
CA SER A 24 -16.21 -7.03 -3.79
C SER A 24 -14.99 -7.69 -4.43
N GLU A 25 -14.10 -6.92 -5.07
CA GLU A 25 -12.84 -7.44 -5.63
C GLU A 25 -11.96 -8.06 -4.54
N TYR A 26 -11.85 -7.40 -3.38
CA TYR A 26 -11.11 -7.94 -2.24
C TYR A 26 -11.66 -9.30 -1.78
N LEU A 27 -12.98 -9.44 -1.65
CA LEU A 27 -13.64 -10.68 -1.24
C LEU A 27 -13.67 -11.74 -2.36
N SER A 28 -13.51 -11.37 -3.63
CA SER A 28 -13.30 -12.32 -4.72
C SER A 28 -11.92 -12.98 -4.69
N GLY A 29 -11.00 -12.47 -3.86
CA GLY A 29 -9.71 -13.08 -3.59
C GLY A 29 -8.59 -12.59 -4.51
N HIS A 30 -7.44 -13.22 -4.34
CA HIS A 30 -6.17 -12.70 -4.85
C HIS A 30 -6.10 -12.58 -6.38
N GLU A 31 -6.74 -13.46 -7.15
CA GLU A 31 -6.76 -13.37 -8.62
C GLU A 31 -7.47 -12.09 -9.10
N ALA A 32 -8.62 -11.75 -8.48
CA ALA A 32 -9.37 -10.53 -8.79
C ALA A 32 -8.56 -9.26 -8.43
N ILE A 33 -7.88 -9.29 -7.28
CA ILE A 33 -6.99 -8.20 -6.86
C ILE A 33 -5.81 -8.06 -7.82
N GLN A 34 -5.20 -9.17 -8.26
CA GLN A 34 -4.09 -9.19 -9.20
C GLN A 34 -4.47 -8.66 -10.60
N ALA A 35 -5.72 -8.83 -11.01
CA ALA A 35 -6.24 -8.28 -12.27
C ALA A 35 -6.34 -6.74 -12.24
N ASN A 36 -6.37 -6.11 -11.05
CA ASN A 36 -6.36 -4.67 -10.91
C ASN A 36 -4.91 -4.12 -10.94
N PRO A 37 -4.52 -3.35 -11.97
CA PRO A 37 -3.15 -2.87 -12.13
C PRO A 37 -2.67 -1.94 -11.01
N ASN A 38 -3.58 -1.38 -10.20
CA ASN A 38 -3.24 -0.47 -9.10
C ASN A 38 -3.20 -1.14 -7.72
N ALA A 39 -3.56 -2.43 -7.61
CA ALA A 39 -3.76 -3.05 -6.30
C ALA A 39 -2.47 -3.43 -5.55
N HIS A 40 -1.30 -3.33 -6.19
CA HIS A 40 0.02 -3.61 -5.58
C HIS A 40 0.09 -4.90 -4.74
N TRP A 41 -0.61 -5.96 -5.18
CA TRP A 41 -0.67 -7.23 -4.48
C TRP A 41 0.66 -7.99 -4.54
N ASP A 42 1.10 -8.56 -3.40
CA ASP A 42 2.26 -9.45 -3.35
C ASP A 42 1.94 -10.78 -4.03
N GLN A 43 2.62 -11.05 -5.15
CA GLN A 43 2.43 -12.25 -5.97
C GLN A 43 2.70 -13.55 -5.21
N ASN A 44 3.45 -13.51 -4.11
CA ASN A 44 3.75 -14.65 -3.26
C ASN A 44 2.62 -14.97 -2.27
N LEU A 45 1.60 -14.13 -2.17
CA LEU A 45 0.46 -14.32 -1.27
C LEU A 45 -0.76 -14.81 -2.04
N ALA A 46 -1.51 -15.71 -1.43
CA ALA A 46 -2.86 -16.11 -1.86
C ALA A 46 -3.86 -15.77 -0.76
N MET A 47 -5.11 -15.55 -1.17
CA MET A 47 -6.23 -15.30 -0.26
C MET A 47 -7.21 -16.46 -0.31
N GLN A 48 -7.68 -16.86 0.87
CA GLN A 48 -8.76 -17.81 1.06
C GLN A 48 -9.89 -17.09 1.79
N VAL A 49 -11.07 -17.04 1.16
CA VAL A 49 -12.25 -16.39 1.70
C VAL A 49 -13.25 -17.46 2.11
N THR A 50 -13.75 -17.40 3.34
CA THR A 50 -14.65 -18.38 3.92
C THR A 50 -15.86 -17.66 4.52
N TYR A 51 -17.04 -18.05 4.08
CA TYR A 51 -18.28 -17.61 4.72
C TYR A 51 -18.48 -18.40 6.02
N LEU A 52 -18.67 -17.69 7.13
CA LEU A 52 -18.82 -18.27 8.46
C LEU A 52 -20.28 -18.37 8.91
N GLY A 53 -21.23 -17.88 8.11
CA GLY A 53 -22.65 -17.88 8.44
C GLY A 53 -23.20 -16.50 8.80
N GLU A 54 -24.44 -16.51 9.27
CA GLU A 54 -25.13 -15.32 9.76
C GLU A 54 -24.74 -15.04 11.22
N ASP A 55 -24.77 -13.77 11.61
CA ASP A 55 -24.50 -13.28 12.96
C ASP A 55 -25.36 -12.03 13.20
N GLU A 56 -25.52 -11.63 14.46
CA GLU A 56 -26.21 -10.39 14.81
C GLU A 56 -25.22 -9.46 15.53
N LEU A 57 -25.13 -8.21 15.08
CA LEU A 57 -24.29 -7.20 15.71
C LEU A 57 -25.09 -5.94 15.95
N GLU A 58 -25.34 -5.62 17.23
CA GLU A 58 -26.08 -4.41 17.65
C GLU A 58 -27.46 -4.29 16.96
N GLY A 59 -28.16 -5.42 16.83
CA GLY A 59 -29.48 -5.49 16.16
C GLY A 59 -29.41 -5.49 14.63
N LEU A 60 -28.23 -5.48 14.02
CA LEU A 60 -28.06 -5.63 12.58
C LEU A 60 -27.83 -7.10 12.22
N LYS A 61 -28.67 -7.64 11.32
CA LYS A 61 -28.40 -8.93 10.67
C LYS A 61 -27.14 -8.80 9.81
N CYS A 62 -26.17 -9.66 10.08
CA CYS A 62 -24.85 -9.60 9.49
C CYS A 62 -24.43 -10.94 8.89
N HIS A 63 -23.69 -10.87 7.79
CA HIS A 63 -22.98 -12.01 7.21
C HIS A 63 -21.53 -11.97 7.65
N LYS A 64 -21.07 -13.04 8.28
CA LYS A 64 -19.72 -13.13 8.80
C LYS A 64 -18.82 -13.79 7.76
N VAL A 65 -17.76 -13.10 7.36
CA VAL A 65 -16.79 -13.60 6.38
C VAL A 65 -15.40 -13.55 6.99
N HIS A 66 -14.64 -14.63 6.81
CA HIS A 66 -13.25 -14.72 7.21
C HIS A 66 -12.34 -14.81 6.00
N VAL A 67 -11.21 -14.13 6.07
CA VAL A 67 -10.23 -14.02 5.00
C VAL A 67 -8.87 -14.37 5.57
N ASN A 68 -8.29 -15.45 5.08
CA ASN A 68 -6.92 -15.84 5.40
C ASN A 68 -5.98 -15.46 4.25
N VAL A 69 -4.81 -14.94 4.61
CA VAL A 69 -3.70 -14.70 3.67
C VAL A 69 -2.65 -15.78 3.92
N VAL A 70 -2.33 -16.57 2.89
CA VAL A 70 -1.38 -17.68 2.94
C VAL A 70 -0.22 -17.42 2.00
N LEU A 71 0.95 -17.99 2.28
CA LEU A 71 2.07 -17.98 1.33
C LEU A 71 1.84 -19.04 0.25
N LYS A 72 2.00 -18.66 -1.02
CA LYS A 72 1.90 -19.59 -2.16
C LYS A 72 3.00 -20.66 -2.17
N SER A 73 4.08 -20.48 -1.42
CA SER A 73 5.19 -21.43 -1.31
C SER A 73 4.83 -22.73 -0.58
N GLY A 74 3.55 -23.02 -0.34
CA GLY A 74 3.07 -24.25 0.30
C GLY A 74 3.14 -24.23 1.82
N ALA A 75 3.27 -23.05 2.45
CA ALA A 75 3.13 -22.97 3.90
C ALA A 75 1.68 -23.30 4.29
N VAL A 76 1.50 -24.30 5.14
CA VAL A 76 0.18 -24.81 5.54
C VAL A 76 -0.58 -23.80 6.40
N GLU A 77 0.14 -22.98 7.15
CA GLU A 77 -0.44 -22.05 8.11
C GLU A 77 -0.61 -20.65 7.49
N PRO A 78 -1.79 -20.01 7.63
CA PRO A 78 -1.95 -18.64 7.19
C PRO A 78 -1.05 -17.67 7.95
N HIS A 79 -0.63 -16.62 7.26
CA HIS A 79 0.22 -15.57 7.80
C HIS A 79 -0.60 -14.53 8.58
N ASP A 80 -1.71 -14.09 8.00
CA ASP A 80 -2.66 -13.14 8.58
C ASP A 80 -4.10 -13.60 8.33
N GLY A 81 -5.01 -13.12 9.17
CA GLY A 81 -6.44 -13.36 9.06
C GLY A 81 -7.23 -12.07 9.24
N ARG A 82 -8.42 -11.99 8.62
CA ARG A 82 -9.40 -10.92 8.87
C ARG A 82 -10.79 -11.49 8.94
N THR A 83 -11.58 -10.98 9.88
CA THR A 83 -13.01 -11.32 9.97
C THR A 83 -13.82 -10.06 9.81
N PHE A 84 -14.86 -10.12 8.98
CA PHE A 84 -15.77 -9.01 8.72
C PHE A 84 -17.19 -9.40 9.07
N TRP A 85 -17.94 -8.44 9.63
CA TRP A 85 -19.39 -8.50 9.79
C TRP A 85 -20.01 -7.55 8.79
N LEU A 86 -20.74 -8.10 7.82
CA LEU A 86 -21.32 -7.38 6.69
C LEU A 86 -22.82 -7.20 6.92
N ALA A 87 -23.27 -5.98 7.19
CA ALA A 87 -24.67 -5.72 7.51
C ALA A 87 -25.55 -5.85 6.26
N GLU A 88 -26.44 -6.84 6.23
CA GLU A 88 -27.26 -7.22 5.05
C GLU A 88 -28.09 -6.03 4.56
N GLU A 89 -28.80 -5.37 5.48
CA GLU A 89 -29.66 -4.22 5.21
C GLU A 89 -28.90 -2.90 4.95
N ARG A 90 -27.57 -2.93 4.97
CA ARG A 90 -26.69 -1.77 4.78
C ARG A 90 -25.76 -2.00 3.59
N ASN A 91 -26.27 -2.68 2.56
CA ASN A 91 -25.55 -3.09 1.35
C ASN A 91 -24.29 -3.92 1.63
N TYR A 92 -24.34 -4.79 2.64
CA TYR A 92 -23.21 -5.64 3.03
C TYR A 92 -21.94 -4.82 3.36
N LEU A 93 -22.09 -3.57 3.79
CA LEU A 93 -20.96 -2.79 4.26
C LEU A 93 -20.41 -3.40 5.56
N PRO A 94 -19.07 -3.45 5.71
CA PRO A 94 -18.46 -3.94 6.94
C PRO A 94 -18.75 -2.98 8.09
N VAL A 95 -19.49 -3.44 9.10
CA VAL A 95 -19.77 -2.69 10.34
C VAL A 95 -18.78 -3.01 11.46
N LYS A 96 -18.11 -4.17 11.36
CA LYS A 96 -17.00 -4.58 12.23
C LYS A 96 -15.98 -5.36 11.44
N ALA A 97 -14.71 -5.14 11.75
CA ALA A 97 -13.60 -5.90 11.23
C ALA A 97 -12.62 -6.27 12.35
N LEU A 98 -12.19 -7.53 12.38
CA LEU A 98 -11.11 -8.01 13.24
C LEU A 98 -9.90 -8.37 12.37
N ALA A 99 -8.72 -8.05 12.88
CA ALA A 99 -7.45 -8.30 12.22
C ALA A 99 -6.61 -9.23 13.09
N TYR A 100 -6.04 -10.25 12.47
CA TYR A 100 -5.18 -11.24 13.10
C TYR A 100 -3.83 -11.27 12.38
N THR A 101 -2.77 -11.42 13.15
CA THR A 101 -1.44 -11.80 12.64
C THR A 101 -1.06 -13.07 13.39
N TYR A 102 -1.13 -14.21 12.71
CA TYR A 102 -1.12 -15.53 13.38
C TYR A 102 0.21 -15.89 14.02
N ARG A 103 1.30 -15.21 13.62
CA ARG A 103 2.58 -15.25 14.35
C ARG A 103 2.45 -14.83 15.82
N PHE A 104 1.50 -13.95 16.15
CA PHE A 104 1.30 -13.44 17.52
C PHE A 104 0.14 -14.11 18.24
N SER A 105 -0.97 -14.38 17.56
CA SER A 105 -2.09 -15.18 18.08
C SER A 105 -3.04 -15.60 16.96
N LYS A 106 -3.57 -16.82 17.06
CA LYS A 106 -4.62 -17.37 16.17
C LYS A 106 -6.03 -16.96 16.60
N GLU A 107 -6.22 -16.58 17.86
CA GLU A 107 -7.53 -16.39 18.47
C GLU A 107 -7.79 -14.94 18.87
N ILE A 108 -6.75 -14.23 19.32
CA ILE A 108 -6.85 -12.86 19.81
C ILE A 108 -6.49 -11.90 18.68
N PRO A 109 -7.41 -11.03 18.23
CA PRO A 109 -7.11 -10.10 17.16
C PRO A 109 -6.12 -9.02 17.62
N VAL A 110 -5.20 -8.67 16.73
CA VAL A 110 -4.18 -7.63 16.92
C VAL A 110 -4.70 -6.23 16.62
N ALA A 111 -5.83 -6.12 15.94
CA ALA A 111 -6.56 -4.87 15.75
C ALA A 111 -8.05 -5.14 15.50
N GLN A 112 -8.87 -4.13 15.72
CA GLN A 112 -10.27 -4.12 15.38
C GLN A 112 -10.68 -2.78 14.78
N SER A 113 -11.77 -2.80 14.02
CA SER A 113 -12.42 -1.62 13.48
C SER A 113 -13.92 -1.76 13.69
N VAL A 114 -14.58 -0.69 14.14
CA VAL A 114 -16.03 -0.65 14.38
C VAL A 114 -16.58 0.61 13.72
N VAL A 115 -17.66 0.46 12.97
CA VAL A 115 -18.45 1.57 12.43
C VAL A 115 -19.51 1.90 13.47
N ASN A 116 -19.32 3.01 14.16
CA ASN A 116 -20.21 3.45 15.25
C ASN A 116 -21.45 4.18 14.72
N ASP A 117 -21.36 4.74 13.52
CA ASP A 117 -22.45 5.49 12.88
C ASP A 117 -22.42 5.23 11.37
N LEU A 118 -23.50 4.63 10.86
CA LEU A 118 -23.69 4.29 9.46
C LEU A 118 -25.04 4.82 9.00
N ARG A 119 -25.03 5.77 8.06
CA ARG A 119 -26.24 6.50 7.64
C ARG A 119 -26.54 6.27 6.17
N GLU A 120 -27.83 6.20 5.86
CA GLU A 120 -28.31 6.24 4.48
C GLU A 120 -28.32 7.70 4.01
N ILE A 121 -27.53 8.01 2.99
CA ILE A 121 -27.36 9.39 2.49
C ILE A 121 -28.21 9.66 1.25
N GLU A 122 -28.56 8.61 0.51
CA GLU A 122 -29.54 8.55 -0.57
C GLU A 122 -30.17 7.14 -0.55
N PRO A 123 -31.36 6.91 -1.12
CA PRO A 123 -31.98 5.58 -1.15
C PRO A 123 -31.02 4.51 -1.67
N GLY A 124 -30.75 3.50 -0.84
CA GLY A 124 -29.82 2.42 -1.13
C GLY A 124 -28.34 2.83 -1.11
N VAL A 125 -27.97 3.97 -0.54
CA VAL A 125 -26.58 4.43 -0.44
C VAL A 125 -26.24 4.70 1.02
N TRP A 126 -25.41 3.84 1.60
CA TRP A 126 -24.98 3.92 2.99
C TRP A 126 -23.53 4.43 3.10
N PHE A 127 -23.26 5.27 4.10
CA PHE A 127 -21.93 5.85 4.32
C PHE A 127 -21.58 5.93 5.82
N PRO A 128 -20.37 5.53 6.23
CA PRO A 128 -19.95 5.60 7.63
C PRO A 128 -19.64 7.04 8.04
N PHE A 129 -20.25 7.51 9.13
CA PHE A 129 -20.01 8.83 9.71
C PHE A 129 -19.06 8.81 10.90
N ASP A 130 -18.91 7.66 11.56
CA ASP A 130 -17.99 7.48 12.68
C ASP A 130 -17.41 6.06 12.65
N VAL A 131 -16.08 5.98 12.58
CA VAL A 131 -15.35 4.70 12.59
C VAL A 131 -14.18 4.78 13.56
N THR A 132 -14.09 3.79 14.44
CA THR A 132 -12.98 3.64 15.38
C THR A 132 -12.11 2.46 14.99
N HIS A 133 -10.80 2.68 14.95
CA HIS A 133 -9.78 1.67 14.75
C HIS A 133 -8.92 1.55 15.99
N THR A 134 -8.88 0.36 16.56
CA THR A 134 -8.07 0.06 17.72
C THR A 134 -6.99 -0.94 17.31
N SER A 135 -5.73 -0.65 17.64
CA SER A 135 -4.64 -1.61 17.50
C SER A 135 -4.08 -1.96 18.87
N TYR A 136 -3.80 -3.24 19.05
CA TYR A 136 -3.28 -3.79 20.29
C TYR A 136 -1.81 -4.16 20.16
N ASN A 137 -1.10 -4.10 21.28
CA ASN A 137 0.30 -4.47 21.35
C ASN A 137 0.43 -5.98 21.10
N LYS A 138 1.02 -6.33 19.95
CA LYS A 138 1.15 -7.71 19.49
C LYS A 138 2.00 -8.58 20.41
N PHE A 139 3.00 -8.01 21.09
CA PHE A 139 3.85 -8.74 22.04
C PHE A 139 3.13 -9.01 23.36
N ALA A 140 2.29 -8.08 23.83
CA ALA A 140 1.44 -8.31 24.99
C ALA A 140 0.45 -9.45 24.71
N ILE A 141 -0.15 -9.48 23.51
CA ILE A 141 -1.01 -10.60 23.09
C ILE A 141 -0.22 -11.92 23.13
N GLN A 142 0.96 -11.96 22.53
CA GLN A 142 1.76 -13.18 22.44
C GLN A 142 2.27 -13.69 23.79
N ARG A 143 2.72 -12.80 24.68
CA ARG A 143 3.37 -13.16 25.95
C ARG A 143 2.40 -13.29 27.12
N GLU A 144 1.34 -12.50 27.12
CA GLU A 144 0.42 -12.36 28.25
C GLU A 144 -0.99 -12.87 27.92
N GLY A 145 -1.28 -13.22 26.66
CA GLY A 145 -2.59 -13.74 26.26
C GLY A 145 -3.72 -12.70 26.37
N ARG A 146 -3.41 -11.41 26.33
CA ARG A 146 -4.40 -10.34 26.49
C ARG A 146 -4.15 -9.15 25.58
N GLN A 147 -5.23 -8.46 25.24
CA GLN A 147 -5.15 -7.21 24.50
C GLN A 147 -4.70 -6.07 25.42
N LYS A 148 -3.63 -5.38 25.01
CA LYS A 148 -3.20 -4.11 25.60
C LYS A 148 -3.26 -3.05 24.51
N LEU A 149 -4.02 -1.98 24.74
CA LEU A 149 -4.13 -0.89 23.78
C LEU A 149 -2.73 -0.38 23.39
N GLN A 150 -2.47 -0.30 22.08
CA GLN A 150 -1.26 0.31 21.54
C GLN A 150 -1.57 1.69 20.98
N TRP A 151 -2.60 1.80 20.16
CA TRP A 151 -3.12 3.07 19.67
C TRP A 151 -4.57 2.92 19.24
N GLU A 152 -5.27 4.05 19.20
CA GLU A 152 -6.61 4.18 18.63
C GLU A 152 -6.64 5.34 17.64
N ARG A 153 -7.43 5.18 16.59
CA ARG A 153 -7.71 6.24 15.62
C ARG A 153 -9.20 6.26 15.31
N ARG A 154 -9.80 7.43 15.40
CA ARG A 154 -11.21 7.66 15.04
C ARG A 154 -11.30 8.54 13.81
N TYR A 155 -12.17 8.17 12.88
CA TYR A 155 -12.54 8.98 11.73
C TYR A 155 -13.97 9.46 11.91
N VAL A 156 -14.16 10.77 11.95
CA VAL A 156 -15.48 11.41 12.01
C VAL A 156 -15.69 12.15 10.71
N VAL A 157 -16.79 11.84 10.03
CA VAL A 157 -17.17 12.48 8.78
C VAL A 157 -18.17 13.57 9.11
N GLU A 158 -17.81 14.82 8.83
CA GLU A 158 -18.69 15.96 9.13
C GLU A 158 -19.82 16.08 8.10
N ARG A 159 -19.51 15.78 6.84
CA ARG A 159 -20.46 15.94 5.74
C ARG A 159 -20.17 14.97 4.60
N VAL A 160 -21.24 14.42 4.04
CA VAL A 160 -21.23 13.71 2.77
C VAL A 160 -22.27 14.37 1.86
N LYS A 161 -21.90 14.60 0.60
CA LYS A 161 -22.83 15.06 -0.43
C LYS A 161 -22.76 14.06 -1.57
N ALA A 162 -23.83 13.32 -1.77
CA ALA A 162 -23.98 12.52 -2.97
C ALA A 162 -24.18 13.44 -4.19
N ASN A 163 -23.69 12.98 -5.34
CA ASN A 163 -23.78 13.69 -6.62
C ASN A 163 -23.34 15.18 -6.54
N PRO A 164 -22.15 15.48 -6.00
CA PRO A 164 -21.72 16.86 -5.87
C PRO A 164 -21.50 17.44 -7.27
N LYS A 165 -22.20 18.54 -7.56
CA LYS A 165 -22.00 19.31 -8.79
C LYS A 165 -20.83 20.25 -8.57
N TYR A 166 -19.76 20.02 -9.31
CA TYR A 166 -18.63 20.93 -9.43
C TYR A 166 -18.50 21.31 -10.90
N ASP A 167 -18.23 22.58 -11.17
CA ASP A 167 -17.99 23.05 -12.53
C ASP A 167 -16.68 22.44 -13.05
N ARG A 168 -16.53 22.34 -14.38
CA ARG A 168 -15.34 21.73 -14.99
C ARG A 168 -14.07 22.45 -14.54
N GLU A 169 -14.18 23.76 -14.37
CA GLU A 169 -13.18 24.69 -13.87
C GLU A 169 -12.58 24.21 -12.54
N PHE A 170 -13.39 23.63 -11.64
CA PHE A 170 -12.92 23.08 -10.37
C PHE A 170 -11.87 21.98 -10.55
N PHE A 171 -11.98 21.18 -11.62
CA PHE A 171 -11.04 20.09 -11.92
C PHE A 171 -9.92 20.48 -12.89
N SER A 172 -10.05 21.61 -13.59
CA SER A 172 -9.07 22.08 -14.57
C SER A 172 -8.18 23.22 -14.06
N ILE A 173 -8.64 23.99 -13.07
CA ILE A 173 -7.85 25.06 -12.45
C ILE A 173 -7.08 24.46 -11.29
N VAL A 174 -5.86 24.01 -11.58
CA VAL A 174 -4.87 23.69 -10.55
C VAL A 174 -3.97 24.92 -10.41
N GLU A 175 -4.20 25.72 -9.38
CA GLU A 175 -3.29 26.81 -9.03
C GLU A 175 -2.03 26.20 -8.40
N PHE A 176 -0.93 26.26 -9.14
CA PHE A 176 0.37 25.91 -8.62
C PHE A 176 1.01 27.16 -8.00
N PRO A 177 1.52 27.10 -6.76
CA PRO A 177 2.26 28.21 -6.17
C PRO A 177 3.46 28.61 -7.03
N ASP A 178 3.86 29.87 -6.98
CA ASP A 178 5.09 30.32 -7.62
C ASP A 178 6.30 29.51 -7.14
N GLY A 179 7.21 29.21 -8.07
CA GLY A 179 8.37 28.34 -7.83
C GLY A 179 8.09 26.84 -7.94
N THR A 180 6.83 26.42 -8.11
CA THR A 180 6.49 25.00 -8.35
C THR A 180 7.15 24.48 -9.62
N ALA A 181 7.84 23.35 -9.53
CA ALA A 181 8.41 22.69 -10.70
C ALA A 181 7.31 22.04 -11.54
N MET A 182 7.21 22.46 -12.78
CA MET A 182 6.21 22.02 -13.74
C MET A 182 6.87 21.21 -14.85
N TYR A 183 6.18 20.18 -15.33
CA TYR A 183 6.67 19.27 -16.36
C TYR A 183 5.57 18.94 -17.37
N ASP A 184 5.88 19.05 -18.65
CA ASP A 184 5.06 18.40 -19.69
C ASP A 184 5.59 16.98 -19.86
N VAL A 185 4.70 15.99 -19.77
CA VAL A 185 5.05 14.57 -19.96
C VAL A 185 4.25 14.01 -21.13
N LYS A 186 4.96 13.47 -22.12
CA LYS A 186 4.37 12.77 -23.27
C LYS A 186 5.03 11.39 -23.40
N ASP A 187 4.20 10.35 -23.47
CA ASP A 187 4.66 8.94 -23.55
C ASP A 187 5.67 8.57 -22.44
N GLY A 188 5.43 9.07 -21.23
CA GLY A 188 6.30 8.83 -20.07
C GLY A 188 7.63 9.59 -20.08
N LYS A 189 7.87 10.47 -21.07
CA LYS A 189 9.07 11.31 -21.16
C LYS A 189 8.74 12.78 -20.90
N ILE A 190 9.60 13.44 -20.12
CA ILE A 190 9.49 14.88 -19.88
C ILE A 190 9.92 15.61 -21.15
N THR A 191 9.00 16.36 -21.76
CA THR A 191 9.22 17.15 -22.98
C THR A 191 9.51 18.62 -22.70
N ARG A 192 9.07 19.12 -21.54
CA ARG A 192 9.31 20.50 -21.08
C ARG A 192 9.40 20.52 -19.57
N SER A 193 10.24 21.39 -19.03
CA SER A 193 10.25 21.72 -17.60
C SER A 193 10.33 23.23 -17.41
N TRP A 194 9.61 23.76 -16.43
CA TRP A 194 9.69 25.17 -16.03
C TRP A 194 9.35 25.33 -14.55
N ARG A 195 9.49 26.56 -14.03
CA ARG A 195 8.96 26.92 -12.71
C ARG A 195 7.78 27.86 -12.87
N GLN A 196 6.68 27.56 -12.20
CA GLN A 196 5.51 28.43 -12.17
C GLN A 196 5.90 29.81 -11.65
N GLY A 197 5.43 30.88 -12.29
CA GLY A 197 5.73 32.26 -11.90
C GLY A 197 7.17 32.74 -12.18
N ALA A 198 8.05 31.89 -12.73
CA ALA A 198 9.36 32.35 -13.20
C ALA A 198 9.17 33.13 -14.52
N PRO A 199 9.88 34.27 -14.72
CA PRO A 199 9.89 34.94 -16.01
C PRO A 199 10.27 33.94 -17.10
N GLU A 200 9.63 34.01 -18.26
CA GLU A 200 9.95 33.14 -19.40
C GLU A 200 11.45 33.20 -19.66
N ALA A 201 12.16 32.14 -19.28
CA ALA A 201 13.55 32.00 -19.65
C ALA A 201 13.58 31.86 -21.17
N THR A 202 14.03 32.90 -21.86
CA THR A 202 14.41 32.84 -23.27
C THR A 202 15.62 31.92 -23.39
N GLY A 203 15.34 30.63 -23.50
CA GLY A 203 16.33 29.58 -23.59
C GLY A 203 15.65 28.26 -23.29
N GLY A 204 15.46 27.42 -24.31
CA GLY A 204 15.09 26.03 -24.09
C GLY A 204 16.08 25.34 -23.14
N PRO A 205 15.72 24.19 -22.54
CA PRO A 205 16.65 23.46 -21.71
C PRO A 205 17.94 23.28 -22.50
N ALA A 206 19.06 23.84 -21.99
CA ALA A 206 20.37 23.49 -22.51
C ALA A 206 20.39 21.97 -22.53
N ALA A 207 20.55 21.40 -23.73
CA ALA A 207 20.76 19.97 -23.87
C ALA A 207 21.79 19.61 -22.81
N ALA A 208 21.44 18.69 -21.90
CA ALA A 208 22.37 18.25 -20.89
C ALA A 208 23.66 17.90 -21.61
N GLU A 209 24.71 18.72 -21.43
CA GLU A 209 26.02 18.40 -21.95
C GLU A 209 26.33 17.04 -21.36
N GLY A 210 26.28 16.03 -22.23
CA GLY A 210 26.47 14.64 -21.85
C GLY A 210 27.70 14.59 -20.98
N PHE A 211 27.52 14.16 -19.75
CA PHE A 211 28.54 14.18 -18.70
C PHE A 211 29.85 13.63 -19.26
N GLN A 212 30.75 14.53 -19.68
CA GLN A 212 32.05 14.26 -20.30
C GLN A 212 33.02 13.75 -19.24
N ARG A 213 32.67 12.65 -18.57
CA ARG A 213 33.55 11.95 -17.63
C ARG A 213 33.82 10.53 -18.08
N TRP A 214 33.94 10.33 -19.40
CA TRP A 214 34.47 9.10 -20.01
C TRP A 214 35.79 8.68 -19.37
N TRP A 215 36.56 9.65 -18.87
CA TRP A 215 37.90 9.45 -18.33
C TRP A 215 37.85 8.79 -16.95
N ILE A 216 36.72 8.91 -16.23
CA ILE A 216 36.51 8.21 -14.96
C ILE A 216 36.35 6.70 -15.22
N LEU A 217 35.70 6.30 -16.32
CA LEU A 217 35.61 4.88 -16.69
C LEU A 217 36.99 4.32 -17.02
N TRP A 218 37.80 5.06 -17.78
CA TRP A 218 39.18 4.67 -18.09
C TRP A 218 40.09 4.66 -16.84
N ALA A 219 39.93 5.62 -15.93
CA ALA A 219 40.67 5.67 -14.68
C ALA A 219 40.33 4.46 -13.78
N ASN A 220 39.05 4.11 -13.65
CA ASN A 220 38.62 2.94 -12.90
C ASN A 220 39.12 1.63 -13.53
N LEU A 221 39.09 1.52 -14.86
CA LEU A 221 39.61 0.34 -15.55
C LEU A 221 41.12 0.17 -15.33
N ALA A 222 41.90 1.26 -15.38
CA ALA A 222 43.33 1.23 -15.11
C ALA A 222 43.64 0.76 -13.68
N VAL A 223 42.88 1.23 -12.68
CA VAL A 223 43.03 0.79 -11.28
C VAL A 223 42.74 -0.71 -11.14
N VAL A 224 41.68 -1.21 -11.76
CA VAL A 224 41.33 -2.64 -11.72
C VAL A 224 42.42 -3.51 -12.34
N LEU A 225 42.96 -3.11 -13.50
CA LEU A 225 44.05 -3.84 -14.16
C LEU A 225 45.34 -3.84 -13.33
N LEU A 226 45.64 -2.72 -12.65
CA LEU A 226 46.83 -2.61 -11.81
C LEU A 226 46.72 -3.51 -10.57
N VAL A 227 45.54 -3.58 -9.94
CA VAL A 227 45.27 -4.51 -8.84
C VAL A 227 45.39 -5.97 -9.31
N ALA A 228 44.83 -6.30 -10.48
CA ALA A 228 44.94 -7.65 -11.05
C ALA A 228 46.40 -8.05 -11.33
N ALA A 229 47.20 -7.13 -11.88
CA ALA A 229 48.63 -7.36 -12.12
C ALA A 229 49.39 -7.60 -10.80
N ILE A 230 49.12 -6.81 -9.75
CA ILE A 230 49.73 -7.01 -8.42
C ILE A 230 49.36 -8.38 -7.85
N VAL A 231 48.10 -8.81 -7.98
CA VAL A 231 47.65 -10.13 -7.51
C VAL A 231 48.34 -11.26 -8.28
N ILE A 232 48.47 -11.15 -9.60
CA ILE A 232 49.15 -12.15 -10.44
C ILE A 232 50.64 -12.22 -10.08
N ILE A 233 51.33 -11.08 -9.96
CA ILE A 233 52.74 -11.03 -9.58
C ILE A 233 52.94 -11.64 -8.20
N ARG A 234 52.11 -11.29 -7.21
CA ARG A 234 52.16 -11.89 -5.86
C ARG A 234 51.97 -13.40 -5.92
N LYS A 235 51.02 -13.88 -6.72
CA LYS A 235 50.77 -15.32 -6.89
C LYS A 235 51.97 -16.03 -7.53
N MET A 236 52.64 -15.42 -8.51
CA MET A 236 53.84 -15.99 -9.13
C MET A 236 55.06 -15.99 -8.19
N THR A 237 55.25 -14.95 -7.37
CA THR A 237 56.34 -14.92 -6.36
C THR A 237 56.13 -15.92 -5.22
N VAL A 238 54.88 -16.24 -4.85
CA VAL A 238 54.58 -17.22 -3.81
C VAL A 238 54.70 -18.67 -4.33
N THR A 239 54.53 -18.89 -5.64
CA THR A 239 54.61 -20.24 -6.24
C THR A 239 56.03 -20.60 -6.72
N GLY A 240 56.97 -19.64 -6.76
CA GLY A 240 58.37 -19.85 -7.16
C GLY A 240 59.34 -20.22 -6.02
N GLY A 241 58.84 -20.36 -4.79
CA GLY A 241 59.64 -20.70 -3.62
C GLY A 241 59.54 -22.18 -3.26
N THR A 242 60.66 -22.90 -3.42
CA THR A 242 61.00 -24.23 -2.85
C THR A 242 60.64 -25.48 -3.66
N VAL A 243 61.55 -25.92 -4.54
CA VAL A 243 62.08 -27.31 -4.50
C VAL A 243 63.56 -27.28 -4.91
N LYS A 244 64.46 -27.46 -3.94
CA LYS A 244 65.70 -28.21 -4.13
C LYS A 244 65.93 -29.06 -2.89
N GLN A 245 66.04 -30.37 -3.13
CA GLN A 245 66.67 -31.36 -2.26
C GLN A 245 68.14 -31.01 -2.05
#